data_AF-A0A6B3FRZ0-F1
#
_entry.id   AF-A0A6B3FRZ0-F1
#
_cell.length_a   1.000
_cell.length_b   1.000
_cell.length_c   1.000
_cell.angle_alpha   90.00
_cell.angle_beta   90.00
_cell.angle_gamma   90.00
#
_symmetry.space_group_name_H-M   'P 1'
#
loop_
_entity.id
_entity.type
_entity.pdbx_description
1 polymer ?
#
loop_
_entity_poly.entity_id
_entity_poly.type
_entity_poly.pdbx_seq_one_letter_code
_entity_poly.pdbx_strand_id
1 'polypeptide(L)'
;MTVPPQLTPGSRGPRRPALPFRPTPVRPSGETVPGPRRSPSDPPPRPDADEQAPQAEPRPAVTELRLSAYAGLRRTRVPLGPLTLLAGPSGSGRSTVLGAYAALAALGSGTH
;
A
#
# COMPACT_ATOMS: atom_id res chain seq x y z
N MET A 1 -42.50 -39.08 4.53
CA MET A 1 -42.08 -37.67 4.63
C MET A 1 -40.62 -37.65 5.08
N THR A 2 -39.71 -37.37 4.16
CA THR A 2 -38.25 -37.41 4.39
C THR A 2 -37.78 -36.05 4.89
N VAL A 3 -37.11 -36.04 6.05
CA VAL A 3 -36.55 -34.83 6.67
C VAL A 3 -35.16 -34.58 6.05
N PRO A 4 -34.85 -33.39 5.50
CA PRO A 4 -33.51 -33.11 4.96
C PRO A 4 -32.48 -32.90 6.09
N PRO A 5 -31.20 -33.27 5.87
CA PRO A 5 -30.15 -33.07 6.87
C PRO A 5 -29.76 -31.58 6.96
N GLN A 6 -29.65 -31.08 8.19
CA GLN A 6 -29.21 -29.72 8.48
C GLN A 6 -27.70 -29.58 8.30
N LEU A 7 -27.27 -28.64 7.43
CA LEU A 7 -25.86 -28.26 7.29
C LEU A 7 -25.40 -27.47 8.52
N THR A 8 -24.38 -27.97 9.20
CA THR A 8 -23.73 -27.30 10.33
C THR A 8 -22.90 -26.11 9.84
N PRO A 9 -23.00 -24.89 10.42
CA PRO A 9 -22.13 -23.78 10.04
C PRO A 9 -20.69 -24.08 10.43
N GLY A 10 -19.81 -24.14 9.43
CA GLY A 10 -18.38 -24.37 9.59
C GLY A 10 -17.72 -23.32 10.49
N SER A 11 -16.98 -23.81 11.46
CA SER A 11 -16.12 -23.07 12.38
C SER A 11 -15.08 -22.23 11.62
N ARG A 12 -15.22 -20.90 11.63
CA ARG A 12 -14.17 -19.98 11.19
C ARG A 12 -13.04 -19.98 12.23
N GLY A 13 -11.94 -20.64 11.93
CA GLY A 13 -10.71 -20.57 12.72
C GLY A 13 -10.13 -19.15 12.79
N PRO A 14 -9.24 -18.88 13.76
CA PRO A 14 -8.65 -17.57 13.96
C PRO A 14 -7.83 -17.15 12.73
N ARG A 15 -8.10 -15.94 12.23
CA ARG A 15 -7.31 -15.33 11.16
C ARG A 15 -5.89 -15.08 11.66
N ARG A 16 -4.92 -15.74 11.05
CA ARG A 16 -3.49 -15.49 11.29
C ARG A 16 -3.15 -14.02 11.01
N PRO A 17 -2.32 -13.36 11.84
CA PRO A 17 -1.82 -12.03 11.52
C PRO A 17 -0.98 -12.11 10.25
N ALA A 18 -1.28 -11.25 9.27
CA ALA A 18 -0.48 -11.13 8.06
C ALA A 18 0.88 -10.55 8.43
N LEU A 19 1.96 -11.28 8.12
CA LEU A 19 3.32 -10.75 8.25
C LEU A 19 3.48 -9.54 7.33
N PRO A 20 4.22 -8.49 7.73
CA PRO A 20 4.50 -7.38 6.84
C PRO A 20 5.30 -7.89 5.63
N PHE A 21 4.84 -7.52 4.45
CA PHE A 21 5.54 -7.83 3.20
C PHE A 21 6.91 -7.12 3.21
N ARG A 22 7.99 -7.91 3.13
CA ARG A 22 9.34 -7.40 2.92
C ARG A 22 9.67 -7.50 1.42
N PRO A 23 9.73 -6.39 0.67
CA PRO A 23 10.25 -6.44 -0.68
C PRO A 23 11.74 -6.81 -0.62
N THR A 24 12.14 -7.86 -1.32
CA THR A 24 13.55 -8.15 -1.60
C THR A 24 14.06 -7.11 -2.60
N PRO A 25 15.13 -6.37 -2.30
CA PRO A 25 15.74 -5.48 -3.29
C PRO A 25 16.32 -6.33 -4.42
N VAL A 26 15.72 -6.23 -5.60
CA VAL A 26 16.29 -6.79 -6.82
C VAL A 26 17.42 -5.84 -7.21
N ARG A 27 18.67 -6.30 -7.12
CA ARG A 27 19.81 -5.58 -7.71
C ARG A 27 19.56 -5.48 -9.22
N PRO A 28 19.47 -4.28 -9.81
CA PRO A 28 19.44 -4.18 -11.26
C PRO A 28 20.74 -4.78 -11.78
N SER A 29 20.63 -5.90 -12.50
CA SER A 29 21.76 -6.40 -13.28
C SER A 29 22.07 -5.33 -14.31
N GLY A 30 23.32 -4.85 -14.32
CA GLY A 30 23.74 -3.70 -15.11
C GLY A 30 23.61 -3.97 -16.60
N GLU A 31 22.45 -3.65 -17.16
CA GLU A 31 22.32 -3.38 -18.58
C GLU A 31 22.80 -1.94 -18.78
N THR A 32 24.09 -1.81 -19.10
CA THR A 32 24.70 -0.52 -19.39
C THR A 32 24.13 0.00 -20.71
N VAL A 33 23.06 0.78 -20.63
CA VAL A 33 22.59 1.59 -21.77
C VAL A 33 23.75 2.51 -22.16
N PRO A 34 24.24 2.49 -23.42
CA PRO A 34 25.25 3.44 -23.86
C PRO A 34 24.70 4.86 -23.67
N GLY A 35 25.31 5.63 -22.78
CA GLY A 35 24.89 6.99 -22.47
C GLY A 35 25.04 7.92 -23.69
N PRO A 36 24.29 9.04 -23.72
CA PRO A 36 24.44 10.05 -24.76
C PRO A 36 25.89 10.56 -24.80
N ARG A 37 26.47 10.70 -26.00
CA ARG A 37 27.82 11.27 -26.19
C ARG A 37 27.87 12.66 -25.56
N ARG A 38 28.64 12.82 -24.49
CA ARG A 38 28.89 14.12 -23.87
C ARG A 38 29.76 14.99 -24.79
N SER A 39 29.43 16.28 -24.86
CA SER A 39 30.31 17.29 -25.44
C SER A 39 31.46 17.60 -24.47
N PRO A 40 32.66 17.95 -24.97
CA PRO A 40 33.84 18.26 -24.14
C PRO A 40 33.68 19.45 -23.17
N SER A 41 32.59 20.22 -23.29
CA SER A 41 32.30 21.40 -22.47
C SER A 41 31.49 21.09 -21.21
N ASP A 42 31.11 19.83 -20.97
CA ASP A 42 30.36 19.46 -19.77
C ASP A 42 31.29 19.56 -18.55
N PRO A 43 30.96 20.35 -17.51
CA PRO A 43 31.77 20.42 -16.30
C PRO A 43 31.86 19.03 -15.66
N PRO A 44 33.02 18.66 -15.06
CA PRO A 44 33.18 17.34 -14.48
C PRO A 44 32.09 17.11 -13.42
N PRO A 45 31.46 15.91 -13.39
CA PRO A 45 30.51 15.59 -12.35
C PRO A 45 31.22 15.71 -11.01
N ARG A 46 30.72 16.59 -10.15
CA ARG A 46 31.20 16.66 -8.77
C ARG A 46 30.85 15.31 -8.13
N PRO A 47 31.81 14.55 -7.59
CA PRO A 47 31.57 13.24 -6.99
C PRO A 47 30.60 13.29 -5.80
N ASP A 48 30.20 14.48 -5.35
CA ASP A 48 29.24 14.70 -4.25
C ASP A 48 27.80 14.95 -4.75
N ALA A 49 27.58 15.13 -6.06
CA ALA A 49 26.27 15.47 -6.61
C ALA A 49 25.26 14.30 -6.55
N ASP A 50 25.74 13.06 -6.51
CA ASP A 50 24.90 11.87 -6.29
C ASP A 50 24.68 11.58 -4.79
N GLU A 51 25.53 12.11 -3.90
CA GLU A 51 25.53 11.79 -2.46
C GLU A 51 24.67 12.79 -1.63
N GLN A 52 24.38 13.98 -2.16
CA GLN A 52 23.44 14.94 -1.56
C GLN A 52 22.15 15.09 -2.39
N ALA A 53 21.41 13.99 -2.56
CA ALA A 53 19.96 14.18 -2.60
C ALA A 53 19.55 14.75 -1.23
N PRO A 54 18.93 15.95 -1.14
CA PRO A 54 18.56 16.53 0.14
C PRO A 54 17.77 15.50 0.93
N GLN A 55 18.24 15.18 2.14
CA GLN A 55 17.57 14.32 3.09
C GLN A 55 16.22 14.98 3.39
N ALA A 56 15.21 14.67 2.58
CA ALA A 56 13.92 15.32 2.64
C ALA A 56 13.32 15.03 4.02
N GLU A 57 13.03 16.10 4.76
CA GLU A 57 12.30 16.04 6.02
C GLU A 57 11.12 15.06 5.90
N PRO A 58 10.92 14.16 6.88
CA PRO A 58 9.91 13.12 6.78
C PRO A 58 8.52 13.76 6.66
N ARG A 59 7.89 13.57 5.49
CA ARG A 59 6.56 14.11 5.21
C ARG A 59 5.52 13.33 6.02
N PRO A 60 4.56 13.99 6.69
CA PRO A 60 3.46 13.30 7.34
C PRO A 60 2.70 12.43 6.33
N ALA A 61 2.46 11.17 6.71
CA ALA A 61 1.80 10.17 5.88
C ALA A 61 0.81 9.37 6.71
N VAL A 62 -0.28 8.92 6.07
CA VAL A 62 -1.25 8.02 6.70
C VAL A 62 -0.66 6.62 6.76
N THR A 63 -0.55 6.05 7.96
CA THR A 63 0.07 4.74 8.20
C THR A 63 -0.92 3.62 8.49
N GLU A 64 -2.17 3.96 8.86
CA GLU A 64 -3.21 2.98 9.15
C GLU A 64 -4.60 3.59 8.90
N LEU A 65 -5.48 2.83 8.24
CA LEU A 65 -6.90 3.14 8.14
C LEU A 65 -7.69 2.26 9.12
N ARG A 66 -8.39 2.91 10.04
CA ARG A 66 -9.21 2.26 11.08
C ARG A 66 -10.70 2.45 10.83
N LEU A 67 -11.39 1.36 10.55
CA LEU A 67 -12.82 1.33 10.23
C LEU A 67 -13.59 0.59 11.32
N SER A 68 -14.13 1.34 12.28
CA SER A 68 -14.90 0.77 13.39
C SER A 68 -16.23 0.19 12.92
N ALA A 69 -17.00 0.96 12.14
CA ALA A 69 -18.31 0.58 11.62
C ALA A 69 -18.65 1.30 10.30
N TYR A 70 -17.79 1.17 9.29
CA TYR A 70 -17.98 1.83 7.99
C TYR A 70 -18.52 0.83 6.96
N ALA A 71 -19.71 1.10 6.40
CA ALA A 71 -20.41 0.19 5.49
C ALA A 71 -20.48 -1.25 6.08
N GLY A 72 -19.99 -2.26 5.34
CA GLY A 72 -19.88 -3.65 5.80
C GLY A 72 -18.61 -3.97 6.62
N LEU A 73 -17.66 -3.05 6.71
CA LEU A 73 -16.38 -3.25 7.40
C LEU A 73 -16.53 -2.88 8.88
N ARG A 74 -16.42 -3.90 9.75
CA ARG A 74 -16.49 -3.76 11.22
C ARG A 74 -15.12 -4.04 11.82
N ARG A 75 -14.68 -3.18 12.74
CA ARG A 75 -13.40 -3.29 13.48
C ARG A 75 -12.21 -3.61 12.57
N THR A 76 -12.21 -3.09 11.35
CA THR A 76 -11.20 -3.39 10.33
C THR A 76 -10.04 -2.40 10.45
N ARG A 77 -8.82 -2.92 10.38
CA ARG A 77 -7.58 -2.13 10.37
C ARG A 77 -6.80 -2.48 9.11
N VAL A 78 -6.43 -1.46 8.34
CA VAL A 78 -5.66 -1.60 7.10
C VAL A 78 -4.36 -0.84 7.25
N PRO A 79 -3.21 -1.51 7.44
CA PRO A 79 -1.92 -0.83 7.48
C PRO A 79 -1.59 -0.27 6.09
N LEU A 80 -1.01 0.92 6.06
CA LEU A 80 -0.58 1.62 4.85
C LEU A 80 0.93 1.82 4.90
N GLY A 81 1.62 1.15 3.98
CA GLY A 81 3.03 1.42 3.68
C GLY A 81 3.18 2.41 2.52
N PRO A 82 4.42 2.70 2.10
CA PRO A 82 4.71 3.55 0.94
C PRO A 82 3.96 3.12 -0.32
N LEU A 83 3.76 1.81 -0.49
CA LEU A 83 2.89 1.21 -1.49
C LEU A 83 2.06 0.11 -0.82
N THR A 84 0.74 0.15 -0.97
CA THR A 84 -0.17 -0.86 -0.44
C THR A 84 -1.11 -1.32 -1.54
N LEU A 85 -1.03 -2.60 -1.91
CA LEU A 85 -1.94 -3.23 -2.87
C LEU A 85 -3.10 -3.89 -2.15
N LEU A 86 -4.34 -3.47 -2.47
CA LEU A 86 -5.54 -4.15 -2.02
C LEU A 86 -5.96 -5.19 -3.07
N ALA A 87 -5.82 -6.47 -2.73
CA ALA A 87 -6.20 -7.61 -3.57
C ALA A 87 -7.23 -8.52 -2.88
N GLY A 88 -8.03 -9.24 -3.67
CA GLY A 88 -9.05 -10.15 -3.17
C GLY A 88 -10.20 -10.39 -4.16
N PRO A 89 -11.06 -11.39 -3.90
CA PRO A 89 -12.26 -11.65 -4.72
C PRO A 89 -13.14 -10.42 -4.88
N SER A 90 -13.98 -10.41 -5.91
CA SER A 90 -15.01 -9.36 -6.03
C SER A 90 -15.89 -9.33 -4.78
N GLY A 91 -16.25 -8.14 -4.31
CA GLY A 91 -17.03 -7.97 -3.08
C GLY A 91 -16.24 -8.11 -1.78
N SER A 92 -14.92 -8.34 -1.80
CA SER A 92 -14.11 -8.43 -0.56
C SER A 92 -13.93 -7.09 0.18
N GLY A 93 -14.55 -6.00 -0.30
CA GLY A 93 -14.55 -4.68 0.35
C GLY A 93 -13.41 -3.74 -0.04
N ARG A 94 -12.62 -4.06 -1.08
CA ARG A 94 -11.49 -3.22 -1.53
C ARG A 94 -11.93 -1.80 -1.92
N SER A 95 -12.98 -1.70 -2.73
CA SER A 95 -13.55 -0.40 -3.12
C SER A 95 -14.11 0.34 -1.91
N THR A 96 -14.69 -0.39 -0.94
CA THR A 96 -15.18 0.19 0.31
C THR A 96 -14.05 0.77 1.15
N VAL A 97 -12.89 0.11 1.21
CA VAL A 97 -11.68 0.62 1.89
C VAL A 97 -11.21 1.92 1.24
N LEU A 98 -11.12 1.96 -0.10
CA LEU A 98 -10.70 3.16 -0.82
C LEU A 98 -11.71 4.31 -0.69
N GLY A 99 -13.01 4.01 -0.70
CA GLY A 99 -14.06 4.99 -0.46
C GLY A 99 -13.99 5.57 0.96
N ALA A 100 -13.69 4.76 1.96
CA ALA A 100 -13.50 5.23 3.32
C ALA A 100 -12.28 6.16 3.44
N TYR A 101 -11.17 5.80 2.79
CA TYR A 101 -9.98 6.66 2.73
C TYR A 101 -10.30 8.01 2.09
N ALA A 102 -11.02 8.02 0.96
CA ALA A 102 -11.44 9.25 0.30
C ALA A 102 -12.35 10.11 1.20
N ALA A 103 -13.32 9.51 1.87
CA ALA A 103 -14.21 10.23 2.80
C ALA A 103 -13.43 10.87 3.97
N LEU A 104 -12.49 10.15 4.57
CA LEU A 104 -11.66 10.70 5.64
C LEU A 104 -10.70 11.79 5.16
N ALA A 105 -10.15 11.64 3.95
CA ALA A 105 -9.32 12.69 3.35
C ALA A 105 -10.15 13.96 3.12
N ALA A 106 -11.38 13.80 2.61
CA ALA A 106 -12.32 14.88 2.39
C ALA A 106 -12.72 15.58 3.71
N LEU A 107 -12.95 14.81 4.79
CA LEU A 107 -13.14 15.37 6.14
C LEU A 107 -11.92 16.19 6.59
N GLY A 108 -10.72 15.62 6.44
CA GLY A 108 -9.47 16.27 6.84
C GLY A 108 -9.17 17.55 6.05
N SER A 109 -9.67 17.67 4.82
CA SER A 109 -9.59 18.88 4.00
C SER A 109 -10.75 19.86 4.20
N GLY A 110 -11.77 19.50 4.98
CA GLY A 110 -12.97 20.34 5.18
C GLY A 110 -13.97 20.32 4.03
N THR A 111 -13.89 19.34 3.13
CA THR A 111 -14.80 19.15 2.00
C THR A 111 -15.70 17.95 2.30
N HIS A 112 -16.88 18.14 2.88
CA HIS A 112 -17.73 17.02 3.30
C HIS A 112 -19.23 17.34 3.30
#